data_AF-A0A2D4JCS0-F1
#
_entry.id   AF-A0A2D4JCS0-F1
#
_cell.length_a   1.000
_cell.length_b   1.000
_cell.length_c   1.000
_cell.angle_alpha   90.00
_cell.angle_beta   90.00
_cell.angle_gamma   90.00
#
_symmetry.space_group_name_H-M   'P 1'
#
loop_
_entity.id
_entity.type
_entity.pdbx_description
1 polymer ?
#
loop_
_entity_poly.entity_id
_entity_poly.type
_entity_poly.pdbx_seq_one_letter_code
_entity_poly.pdbx_strand_id
1 'polypeptide(L)'
;VHGGDFVLKIEPPLGWSFEPTSVDIHVDGINDICTKGGDINFVFTGFSVNGKVLSKGQALGPAGVLVALRSPSTGVTLQSTTTHPGGKYAFLKVLPGEYEVFASHPTWTLKEAATTVRVTSSNAYASSPLIVAGYNVSGSVRSDGEPMKGVMFLLFSSSVAKEDIMGCNSSPVDGFPARDDSLAYLCNVISKEDGTFTFQSLPSGKYAVVSKLPEDFPQ
;
A
#
# COMPACT_ATOMS: atom_id res chain seq x y z
N VAL A 1 -17.56 51.46 -19.81
CA VAL A 1 -17.38 49.99 -19.69
C VAL A 1 -16.81 49.75 -18.31
N HIS A 2 -17.54 49.06 -17.43
CA HIS A 2 -17.01 48.73 -16.11
C HIS A 2 -16.10 47.52 -16.29
N GLY A 3 -14.80 47.73 -16.11
CA GLY A 3 -13.83 46.66 -16.03
C GLY A 3 -14.03 45.84 -14.76
N GLY A 4 -13.59 44.59 -14.79
CA GLY A 4 -13.76 43.67 -13.67
C GLY A 4 -12.85 42.45 -13.78
N ASP A 5 -12.54 41.89 -12.61
CA ASP A 5 -11.79 40.64 -12.48
C ASP A 5 -12.75 39.47 -12.35
N PHE A 6 -12.54 38.45 -13.18
CA PHE A 6 -13.34 37.23 -13.20
C PHE A 6 -12.44 36.01 -13.08
N VAL A 7 -12.99 34.93 -12.52
CA VAL A 7 -12.33 33.62 -12.51
C VAL A 7 -13.24 32.65 -13.25
N LEU A 8 -12.80 32.18 -14.42
CA LEU A 8 -13.49 31.15 -15.16
C LEU A 8 -12.96 29.78 -14.71
N LYS A 9 -13.83 28.92 -14.18
CA LYS A 9 -13.47 27.59 -13.66
C LYS A 9 -14.27 26.50 -14.37
N ILE A 10 -13.61 25.38 -14.66
CA ILE A 10 -14.27 24.20 -15.22
C ILE A 10 -14.67 23.20 -14.12
N GLU A 11 -15.86 22.60 -14.27
CA GLU A 11 -16.36 21.51 -13.43
C GLU A 11 -16.54 20.24 -14.28
N PRO A 12 -15.48 19.45 -14.48
CA PRO A 12 -15.56 18.26 -15.31
C PRO A 12 -16.24 17.09 -14.56
N PRO A 13 -16.69 16.04 -15.29
CA PRO A 13 -17.13 14.81 -14.66
C PRO A 13 -16.07 14.25 -13.71
N LEU A 14 -16.51 13.59 -12.63
CA LEU A 14 -15.58 13.04 -11.64
C LEU A 14 -14.52 12.17 -12.31
N GLY A 15 -13.24 12.43 -11.99
CA GLY A 15 -12.09 11.70 -12.51
C GLY A 15 -11.57 12.15 -13.88
N TRP A 16 -12.25 13.08 -14.56
CA TRP A 16 -11.73 13.72 -15.76
C TRP A 16 -10.82 14.88 -15.37
N SER A 17 -9.68 14.98 -16.04
CA SER A 17 -8.67 16.01 -15.75
C SER A 17 -8.55 17.01 -16.91
N PHE A 18 -8.47 18.28 -16.57
CA PHE A 18 -8.28 19.39 -17.51
C PHE A 18 -7.18 20.33 -17.02
N GLU A 19 -6.48 20.97 -17.94
CA GLU A 19 -5.49 22.03 -17.66
C GLU A 19 -5.70 23.27 -18.55
N PRO A 20 -5.70 24.49 -17.96
CA PRO A 20 -5.79 24.75 -16.52
C PRO A 20 -7.16 24.29 -15.95
N THR A 21 -7.39 24.41 -14.65
CA THR A 21 -8.74 24.18 -14.06
C THR A 21 -9.50 25.48 -13.82
N SER A 22 -8.78 26.61 -13.81
CA SER A 22 -9.33 27.95 -13.78
C SER A 22 -8.43 28.92 -14.54
N VAL A 23 -9.02 29.99 -15.06
CA VAL A 23 -8.32 31.10 -15.71
C VAL A 23 -8.83 32.40 -15.10
N ASP A 24 -7.92 33.23 -14.62
CA ASP A 24 -8.22 34.58 -14.16
C ASP A 24 -8.28 35.51 -15.38
N ILE A 25 -9.34 36.30 -15.47
CA ILE A 25 -9.63 37.19 -16.60
C ILE A 25 -9.78 38.60 -16.05
N HIS A 26 -8.87 39.48 -16.48
CA HIS A 26 -8.96 40.92 -16.20
C HIS A 26 -9.56 41.62 -17.42
N VAL A 27 -10.79 42.09 -17.32
CA VAL A 27 -11.48 42.81 -18.41
C VAL A 27 -11.27 44.30 -18.22
N ASP A 28 -10.46 44.93 -19.08
CA ASP A 28 -10.19 46.38 -19.06
C ASP A 28 -10.88 47.13 -20.22
N GLY A 29 -11.45 46.39 -21.19
CA GLY A 29 -12.15 46.93 -22.35
C GLY A 29 -11.23 47.51 -23.42
N ILE A 30 -9.90 47.30 -23.32
CA ILE A 30 -8.89 47.89 -24.20
C ILE A 30 -7.85 46.85 -24.62
N ASN A 31 -7.23 46.18 -23.66
CA ASN A 31 -6.09 45.28 -23.84
C ASN A 31 -6.30 43.87 -23.32
N ASP A 32 -7.50 43.50 -22.92
CA ASP A 32 -7.83 42.17 -22.42
C ASP A 32 -8.13 41.11 -23.51
N ILE A 33 -8.12 39.83 -23.09
CA ILE A 33 -8.34 38.67 -23.95
C ILE A 33 -9.74 38.66 -24.58
N CYS A 34 -10.76 39.13 -23.86
CA CYS A 34 -12.13 39.17 -24.36
C CYS A 34 -12.29 40.26 -25.43
N THR A 35 -11.74 41.45 -25.19
CA THR A 35 -11.76 42.59 -26.14
C THR A 35 -10.97 42.29 -27.41
N LYS A 36 -9.90 41.49 -27.32
CA LYS A 36 -9.10 41.05 -28.48
C LYS A 36 -9.65 39.81 -29.18
N GLY A 37 -10.77 39.24 -28.72
CA GLY A 37 -11.37 38.03 -29.28
C GLY A 37 -10.50 36.79 -29.13
N GLY A 38 -9.67 36.73 -28.09
CA GLY A 38 -8.84 35.57 -27.80
C GLY A 38 -9.63 34.44 -27.13
N ASP A 39 -9.28 33.21 -27.46
CA ASP A 39 -9.93 32.01 -26.90
C ASP A 39 -9.36 31.65 -25.53
N ILE A 40 -10.23 31.22 -24.62
CA ILE A 40 -9.86 30.62 -23.34
C ILE A 40 -10.09 29.11 -23.43
N ASN A 41 -8.99 28.37 -23.54
CA ASN A 41 -9.03 26.93 -23.78
C ASN A 41 -8.73 26.13 -22.51
N PHE A 42 -9.51 25.07 -22.30
CA PHE A 42 -9.29 24.06 -21.27
C PHE A 42 -8.94 22.74 -21.97
N VAL A 43 -7.76 22.20 -21.71
CA VAL A 43 -7.25 21.02 -22.39
C VAL A 43 -7.53 19.78 -21.57
N PHE A 44 -8.21 18.79 -22.14
CA PHE A 44 -8.36 17.48 -21.51
C PHE A 44 -7.00 16.78 -21.38
N THR A 45 -6.65 16.36 -20.16
CA THR A 45 -5.34 15.74 -19.85
C THR A 45 -5.44 14.27 -19.44
N GLY A 46 -6.65 13.72 -19.34
CA GLY A 46 -6.84 12.28 -19.12
C GLY A 46 -7.91 11.95 -18.08
N PHE A 47 -8.07 10.65 -17.84
CA PHE A 47 -9.00 10.08 -16.88
C PHE A 47 -8.30 9.67 -15.59
N SER A 48 -9.09 9.25 -14.61
CA SER A 48 -8.59 8.63 -13.40
C SER A 48 -8.46 7.12 -13.55
N VAL A 49 -7.42 6.56 -12.96
CA VAL A 49 -7.23 5.12 -12.79
C VAL A 49 -7.28 4.81 -11.30
N ASN A 50 -8.19 3.94 -10.90
CA ASN A 50 -8.46 3.65 -9.49
C ASN A 50 -8.17 2.19 -9.17
N GLY A 51 -7.79 1.91 -7.93
CA GLY A 51 -7.63 0.53 -7.48
C GLY A 51 -7.49 0.42 -5.98
N LYS A 52 -7.26 -0.81 -5.53
CA LYS A 52 -7.05 -1.12 -4.12
C LYS A 52 -5.88 -2.07 -3.93
N VAL A 53 -5.13 -1.83 -2.86
CA VAL A 53 -4.26 -2.81 -2.22
C VAL A 53 -5.00 -3.35 -1.00
N LEU A 54 -5.13 -4.67 -0.87
CA LEU A 54 -5.80 -5.33 0.25
C LEU A 54 -4.79 -6.06 1.13
N SER A 55 -5.13 -6.25 2.41
CA SER A 55 -4.44 -7.21 3.25
C SER A 55 -4.96 -8.61 2.94
N LYS A 56 -4.08 -9.62 2.93
CA LYS A 56 -4.46 -11.01 2.68
C LYS A 56 -5.62 -11.44 3.60
N GLY A 57 -6.69 -11.94 2.99
CA GLY A 57 -7.90 -12.40 3.68
C GLY A 57 -8.83 -11.28 4.20
N GLN A 58 -8.57 -10.02 3.84
CA GLN A 58 -9.35 -8.87 4.31
C GLN A 58 -9.97 -8.07 3.16
N ALA A 59 -11.09 -7.40 3.44
CA ALA A 59 -11.78 -6.53 2.48
C ALA A 59 -11.14 -5.13 2.35
N LEU A 60 -10.24 -4.77 3.27
CA LEU A 60 -9.53 -3.51 3.34
C LEU A 60 -8.03 -3.78 3.37
N GLY A 61 -7.24 -2.77 2.99
CA GLY A 61 -5.79 -2.81 3.10
C GLY A 61 -5.18 -1.57 3.74
N PRO A 62 -3.85 -1.53 3.83
CA PRO A 62 -3.12 -0.51 4.55
C PRO A 62 -2.94 0.76 3.73
N ALA A 63 -2.73 1.89 4.41
CA ALA A 63 -2.14 3.08 3.81
C ALA A 63 -0.62 2.95 3.68
N GLY A 64 0.00 3.75 2.80
CA GLY A 64 1.45 3.86 2.69
C GLY A 64 2.13 2.85 1.75
N VAL A 65 1.38 2.02 1.01
CA VAL A 65 1.95 1.17 -0.05
C VAL A 65 2.24 2.05 -1.26
N LEU A 66 3.46 2.00 -1.78
CA LEU A 66 3.83 2.70 -3.02
C LEU A 66 3.21 1.96 -4.20
N VAL A 67 2.48 2.68 -5.05
CA VAL A 67 1.85 2.14 -6.25
C VAL A 67 2.33 2.94 -7.46
N ALA A 68 2.83 2.26 -8.47
CA ALA A 68 3.39 2.82 -9.68
C ALA A 68 2.55 2.41 -10.89
N LEU A 69 2.19 3.39 -11.73
CA LEU A 69 1.64 3.16 -13.06
C LEU A 69 2.80 3.08 -14.05
N ARG A 70 2.89 1.99 -14.80
CA ARG A 70 4.01 1.66 -15.68
C ARG A 70 3.57 1.44 -17.12
N SER A 71 4.46 1.78 -18.04
CA SER A 71 4.32 1.40 -19.44
C SER A 71 4.53 -0.12 -19.57
N PRO A 72 3.59 -0.87 -20.17
CA PRO A 72 3.70 -2.32 -20.29
C PRO A 72 4.82 -2.76 -21.24
N SER A 73 5.22 -1.90 -22.19
CA SER A 73 6.26 -2.22 -23.18
C SER A 73 7.69 -1.95 -22.67
N THR A 74 7.86 -0.96 -21.80
CA THR A 74 9.20 -0.53 -21.33
C THR A 74 9.44 -0.77 -19.84
N GLY A 75 8.40 -1.05 -19.05
CA GLY A 75 8.45 -1.15 -17.59
C GLY A 75 8.72 0.18 -16.87
N VAL A 76 8.83 1.29 -17.62
CA VAL A 76 9.12 2.62 -17.07
C VAL A 76 7.93 3.10 -16.25
N THR A 77 8.21 3.63 -15.06
CA THR A 77 7.20 4.27 -14.20
C THR A 77 6.81 5.62 -14.77
N LEU A 78 5.53 5.77 -15.10
CA LEU A 78 4.94 6.98 -15.65
C LEU A 78 4.43 7.89 -14.54
N GLN A 79 3.84 7.30 -13.50
CA GLN A 79 3.34 8.00 -12.31
C GLN A 79 3.48 7.10 -11.09
N SER A 80 3.54 7.70 -9.90
CA SER A 80 3.48 6.99 -8.63
C SER A 80 2.55 7.69 -7.66
N THR A 81 1.98 6.90 -6.75
CA THR A 81 1.10 7.37 -5.67
C THR A 81 1.27 6.44 -4.46
N THR A 82 0.67 6.79 -3.33
CA THR A 82 0.64 5.92 -2.15
C THR A 82 -0.79 5.60 -1.76
N THR A 83 -1.01 4.42 -1.20
CA THR A 83 -2.35 4.03 -0.75
C THR A 83 -2.80 4.89 0.43
N HIS A 84 -4.08 5.26 0.41
CA HIS A 84 -4.78 5.89 1.52
C HIS A 84 -5.38 4.83 2.48
N PRO A 85 -5.91 5.23 3.65
CA PRO A 85 -6.64 4.33 4.54
C PRO A 85 -7.72 3.51 3.80
N GLY A 86 -7.78 2.21 4.10
CA GLY A 86 -8.61 1.26 3.35
C GLY A 86 -7.98 0.76 2.05
N GLY A 87 -6.72 1.12 1.77
CA GLY A 87 -5.91 0.56 0.68
C GLY A 87 -6.17 1.17 -0.69
N LYS A 88 -6.94 2.25 -0.77
CA LYS A 88 -7.34 2.88 -2.04
C LYS A 88 -6.18 3.70 -2.61
N TYR A 89 -6.02 3.66 -3.94
CA TYR A 89 -5.12 4.56 -4.67
C TYR A 89 -5.80 5.06 -5.94
N ALA A 90 -5.32 6.20 -6.45
CA ALA A 90 -5.75 6.76 -7.72
C ALA A 90 -4.60 7.46 -8.45
N PHE A 91 -4.59 7.33 -9.77
CA PHE A 91 -3.80 8.13 -10.70
C PHE A 91 -4.73 9.08 -11.43
N LEU A 92 -4.27 10.29 -11.74
CA LEU A 92 -5.01 11.31 -12.47
C LEU A 92 -4.27 11.64 -13.77
N LYS A 93 -4.96 12.27 -14.72
CA LYS A 93 -4.37 12.68 -16.01
C LYS A 93 -3.78 11.49 -16.78
N VAL A 94 -4.48 10.35 -16.75
CA VAL A 94 -4.06 9.15 -17.49
C VAL A 94 -4.78 9.12 -18.84
N LEU A 95 -4.02 9.17 -19.92
CA LEU A 95 -4.56 9.10 -21.27
C LEU A 95 -5.07 7.68 -21.59
N PRO A 96 -5.93 7.52 -22.63
CA PRO A 96 -6.36 6.21 -23.09
C PRO A 96 -5.16 5.32 -23.48
N GLY A 97 -5.17 4.06 -23.04
CA GLY A 97 -4.06 3.14 -23.23
C GLY A 97 -4.12 1.92 -22.30
N GLU A 98 -3.19 0.99 -22.52
CA GLU A 98 -2.95 -0.16 -21.64
C GLU A 98 -1.79 0.16 -20.70
N TYR A 99 -1.95 -0.16 -19.42
CA TYR A 99 -0.94 0.09 -18.40
C TYR A 99 -0.78 -1.10 -17.46
N GLU A 100 0.40 -1.20 -16.86
CA GLU A 100 0.66 -2.07 -15.72
C GLU A 100 0.64 -1.23 -14.44
N VAL A 101 0.08 -1.77 -13.37
CA VAL A 101 0.15 -1.19 -12.03
C VAL A 101 0.98 -2.10 -11.15
N PHE A 102 2.00 -1.56 -10.51
CA PHE A 102 2.91 -2.30 -9.64
C PHE A 102 2.94 -1.69 -8.25
N ALA A 103 2.80 -2.51 -7.21
CA ALA A 103 2.92 -2.08 -5.83
C ALA A 103 4.18 -2.61 -5.15
N SER A 104 4.74 -1.79 -4.27
CA SER A 104 5.89 -2.15 -3.44
C SER A 104 5.82 -1.48 -2.07
N HIS A 105 6.52 -2.09 -1.11
CA HIS A 105 6.71 -1.53 0.22
C HIS A 105 8.12 -1.88 0.72
N PRO A 106 8.80 -0.99 1.47
CA PRO A 106 10.16 -1.26 1.94
C PRO A 106 10.28 -2.49 2.86
N THR A 107 9.21 -2.81 3.60
CA THR A 107 9.26 -3.84 4.66
C THR A 107 8.20 -4.93 4.54
N TRP A 108 7.13 -4.71 3.76
CA TRP A 108 6.02 -5.66 3.68
C TRP A 108 6.11 -6.45 2.39
N THR A 109 5.85 -7.74 2.49
CA THR A 109 5.81 -8.62 1.32
C THR A 109 4.47 -8.50 0.63
N LEU A 110 4.47 -8.32 -0.69
CA LEU A 110 3.27 -8.40 -1.51
C LEU A 110 3.16 -9.79 -2.12
N LYS A 111 1.96 -10.37 -2.07
CA LYS A 111 1.61 -11.63 -2.75
C LYS A 111 1.25 -11.34 -4.21
N GLU A 112 0.36 -10.39 -4.43
CA GLU A 112 -0.03 -9.90 -5.76
C GLU A 112 0.49 -8.48 -5.90
N ALA A 113 1.67 -8.33 -6.49
CA ALA A 113 2.37 -7.05 -6.60
C ALA A 113 2.10 -6.32 -7.93
N ALA A 114 1.49 -6.99 -8.91
CA ALA A 114 1.20 -6.42 -10.22
C ALA A 114 -0.23 -6.70 -10.68
N THR A 115 -0.79 -5.78 -11.45
CA THR A 115 -2.08 -5.92 -12.13
C THR A 115 -2.08 -5.04 -13.38
N THR A 116 -3.08 -5.21 -14.25
CA THR A 116 -3.22 -4.43 -15.48
C THR A 116 -4.40 -3.48 -15.39
N VAL A 117 -4.40 -2.45 -16.25
CA VAL A 117 -5.55 -1.56 -16.42
C VAL A 117 -5.62 -1.04 -17.85
N ARG A 118 -6.84 -1.03 -18.39
CA ARG A 118 -7.16 -0.47 -19.70
C ARG A 118 -7.97 0.80 -19.54
N VAL A 119 -7.40 1.92 -19.99
CA VAL A 119 -8.09 3.21 -20.06
C VAL A 119 -8.65 3.40 -21.46
N THR A 120 -9.94 3.70 -21.56
CA THR A 120 -10.62 3.96 -22.84
C THR A 120 -11.16 5.38 -22.89
N SER A 121 -12.47 5.59 -22.90
CA SER A 121 -13.12 6.91 -22.94
C SER A 121 -13.73 7.31 -21.58
N SER A 122 -13.32 6.63 -20.50
CA SER A 122 -13.80 6.90 -19.14
C SER A 122 -12.73 6.58 -18.11
N ASN A 123 -13.04 6.89 -16.84
CA ASN A 123 -12.27 6.39 -15.70
C ASN A 123 -12.15 4.86 -15.78
N ALA A 124 -10.99 4.37 -15.34
CA ALA A 124 -10.68 2.95 -15.34
C ALA A 124 -10.38 2.44 -13.93
N TYR A 125 -10.45 1.13 -13.81
CA TYR A 125 -10.14 0.40 -12.58
C TYR A 125 -9.11 -0.67 -12.89
N ALA A 126 -8.18 -0.89 -11.96
CA ALA A 126 -7.28 -2.04 -12.01
C ALA A 126 -8.08 -3.35 -12.13
N SER A 127 -7.62 -4.26 -12.98
CA SER A 127 -8.29 -5.54 -13.28
C SER A 127 -8.47 -6.42 -12.04
N SER A 128 -7.54 -6.34 -11.10
CA SER A 128 -7.56 -7.06 -9.84
C SER A 128 -6.97 -6.21 -8.71
N PRO A 129 -7.35 -6.46 -7.44
CA PRO A 129 -6.68 -5.85 -6.32
C PRO A 129 -5.26 -6.40 -6.16
N LEU A 130 -4.36 -5.54 -5.71
CA LEU A 130 -3.02 -5.92 -5.25
C LEU A 130 -3.12 -6.42 -3.81
N ILE A 131 -2.26 -7.35 -3.39
CA ILE A 131 -2.38 -8.02 -2.09
C ILE A 131 -1.09 -7.94 -1.29
N VAL A 132 -1.14 -7.36 -0.09
CA VAL A 132 -0.08 -7.47 0.92
C VAL A 132 -0.22 -8.84 1.60
N ALA A 133 0.84 -9.64 1.55
CA ALA A 133 0.88 -10.98 2.11
C ALA A 133 0.80 -10.95 3.64
N GLY A 134 1.49 -9.99 4.26
CA GLY A 134 1.49 -9.80 5.70
C GLY A 134 2.39 -8.64 6.16
N TYR A 135 2.49 -8.49 7.47
CA TYR A 135 3.15 -7.39 8.15
C TYR A 135 4.24 -7.89 9.10
N ASN A 136 5.32 -7.12 9.25
CA ASN A 136 6.35 -7.47 10.22
C ASN A 136 5.87 -7.12 11.62
N VAL A 137 5.99 -8.08 12.53
CA VAL A 137 5.75 -7.90 13.97
C VAL A 137 7.08 -8.06 14.69
N SER A 138 7.55 -6.98 15.29
CA SER A 138 8.84 -6.92 15.99
C SER A 138 8.64 -6.62 17.47
N GLY A 139 9.54 -7.15 18.29
CA GLY A 139 9.55 -6.90 19.73
C GLY A 139 10.96 -6.99 20.28
N SER A 140 11.11 -6.75 21.58
CA SER A 140 12.36 -6.94 22.30
C SER A 140 12.12 -7.61 23.65
N VAL A 141 13.12 -8.33 24.13
CA VAL A 141 13.11 -9.01 25.43
C VAL A 141 14.31 -8.58 26.25
N ARG A 142 14.06 -8.34 27.54
CA ARG A 142 15.05 -7.85 28.50
C ARG A 142 14.90 -8.55 29.85
N SER A 143 16.00 -8.68 30.59
CA SER A 143 16.04 -9.09 32.01
C SER A 143 16.80 -8.03 32.78
N ASP A 144 16.21 -7.50 33.86
CA ASP A 144 16.80 -6.44 34.68
C ASP A 144 17.31 -5.21 33.89
N GLY A 145 16.63 -4.90 32.79
CA GLY A 145 16.98 -3.80 31.88
C GLY A 145 17.92 -4.18 30.74
N GLU A 146 18.59 -5.33 30.83
CA GLU A 146 19.57 -5.80 29.84
C GLU A 146 18.92 -6.63 28.72
N PRO A 147 19.32 -6.46 27.45
CA PRO A 147 18.79 -7.25 26.34
C PRO A 147 19.14 -8.74 26.45
N MET A 148 18.17 -9.61 26.15
CA MET A 148 18.37 -11.05 26.20
C MET A 148 18.51 -11.64 24.80
N LYS A 149 19.71 -12.13 24.48
CA LYS A 149 19.97 -12.95 23.28
C LYS A 149 19.48 -14.38 23.48
N GLY A 150 19.02 -15.01 22.40
CA GLY A 150 18.79 -16.47 22.38
C GLY A 150 17.41 -16.91 22.88
N VAL A 151 16.54 -15.97 23.29
CA VAL A 151 15.16 -16.29 23.69
C VAL A 151 14.40 -16.70 22.44
N MET A 152 13.84 -17.91 22.45
CA MET A 152 13.05 -18.44 21.34
C MET A 152 11.59 -18.02 21.51
N PHE A 153 10.99 -17.49 20.45
CA PHE A 153 9.59 -17.11 20.39
C PHE A 153 8.88 -18.03 19.40
N LEU A 154 7.91 -18.79 19.89
CA LEU A 154 7.08 -19.70 19.13
C LEU A 154 5.74 -19.01 18.79
N LEU A 155 5.36 -19.05 17.52
CA LEU A 155 4.14 -18.43 17.00
C LEU A 155 3.07 -19.50 16.75
N PHE A 156 1.86 -19.23 17.23
CA PHE A 156 0.69 -20.07 17.04
C PHE A 156 -0.49 -19.26 16.49
N SER A 157 -1.39 -19.91 15.76
CA SER A 157 -2.65 -19.30 15.31
C SER A 157 -3.75 -20.35 15.17
N SER A 158 -5.00 -19.93 15.36
CA SER A 158 -6.19 -20.72 15.05
C SER A 158 -6.81 -20.38 13.68
N SER A 159 -6.30 -19.32 13.02
CA SER A 159 -6.92 -18.75 11.82
C SER A 159 -5.99 -18.64 10.62
N VAL A 160 -4.68 -18.78 10.82
CA VAL A 160 -3.67 -18.62 9.78
C VAL A 160 -2.99 -19.95 9.53
N ALA A 161 -2.88 -20.32 8.25
CA ALA A 161 -2.24 -21.56 7.83
C ALA A 161 -0.70 -21.41 7.88
N LYS A 162 0.01 -22.51 8.12
CA LYS A 162 1.48 -22.51 8.24
C LYS A 162 2.15 -22.10 6.93
N GLU A 163 1.55 -22.46 5.81
CA GLU A 163 2.02 -22.18 4.45
C GLU A 163 1.96 -20.69 4.10
N ASP A 164 1.16 -19.93 4.85
CA ASP A 164 0.99 -18.49 4.66
C ASP A 164 2.03 -17.66 5.41
N ILE A 165 2.88 -18.29 6.23
CA ILE A 165 3.93 -17.67 7.02
C ILE A 165 5.29 -17.82 6.33
N MET A 166 6.09 -16.76 6.37
CA MET A 166 7.42 -16.72 5.75
C MET A 166 8.45 -16.12 6.71
N GLY A 167 9.73 -16.40 6.47
CA GLY A 167 10.84 -15.71 7.17
C GLY A 167 11.06 -16.14 8.63
N CYS A 168 10.62 -17.34 9.02
CA CYS A 168 10.86 -17.92 10.35
C CYS A 168 11.09 -19.43 10.27
N ASN A 169 11.61 -20.01 11.34
CA ASN A 169 11.96 -21.43 11.39
C ASN A 169 10.69 -22.28 11.63
N SER A 170 10.34 -23.13 10.67
CA SER A 170 9.13 -23.94 10.72
C SER A 170 9.31 -25.31 11.37
N SER A 171 10.54 -25.64 11.80
CA SER A 171 10.85 -26.90 12.46
C SER A 171 10.05 -27.06 13.76
N PRO A 172 9.54 -28.27 14.05
CA PRO A 172 8.92 -28.58 15.33
C PRO A 172 9.89 -28.29 16.48
N VAL A 173 9.35 -27.82 17.60
CA VAL A 173 10.11 -27.61 18.84
C VAL A 173 9.56 -28.60 19.87
N ASP A 174 10.41 -29.53 20.31
CA ASP A 174 10.02 -30.57 21.26
C ASP A 174 9.65 -29.98 22.62
N GLY A 175 8.67 -30.61 23.29
CA GLY A 175 8.25 -30.23 24.64
C GLY A 175 7.34 -29.00 24.73
N PHE A 176 6.87 -28.45 23.60
CA PHE A 176 5.90 -27.35 23.57
C PHE A 176 4.56 -27.83 23.00
N PRO A 177 3.69 -28.46 23.82
CA PRO A 177 2.31 -28.65 23.42
C PRO A 177 1.66 -27.28 23.23
N ALA A 178 0.86 -27.12 22.17
CA ALA A 178 -0.03 -25.98 22.08
C ALA A 178 -0.86 -25.94 23.37
N ARG A 179 -0.91 -24.79 24.05
CA ARG A 179 -1.70 -24.66 25.30
C ARG A 179 -3.20 -24.87 25.08
N ASP A 180 -3.62 -24.87 23.82
CA ASP A 180 -4.99 -25.00 23.34
C ASP A 180 -4.93 -25.85 22.04
N ASP A 181 -5.71 -26.93 21.97
CA ASP A 181 -5.77 -27.82 20.80
C ASP A 181 -6.27 -27.10 19.53
N SER A 182 -6.87 -25.92 19.66
CA SER A 182 -7.30 -25.08 18.54
C SER A 182 -6.18 -24.22 17.93
N LEU A 183 -5.01 -24.14 18.58
CA LEU A 183 -3.87 -23.35 18.13
C LEU A 183 -2.83 -24.22 17.42
N ALA A 184 -2.70 -24.02 16.11
CA ALA A 184 -1.65 -24.65 15.33
C ALA A 184 -0.32 -23.91 15.50
N TYR A 185 0.77 -24.67 15.70
CA TYR A 185 2.13 -24.13 15.65
C TYR A 185 2.49 -23.73 14.22
N LEU A 186 2.99 -22.50 14.06
CA LEU A 186 3.35 -21.95 12.76
C LEU A 186 4.88 -22.00 12.56
N CYS A 187 5.62 -21.30 13.41
CA CYS A 187 7.08 -21.20 13.33
C CYS A 187 7.68 -20.57 14.59
N ASN A 188 9.01 -20.48 14.66
CA ASN A 188 9.73 -19.78 15.71
C ASN A 188 10.81 -18.81 15.17
N VAL A 189 11.17 -17.84 16.00
CA VAL A 189 12.30 -16.93 15.82
C VAL A 189 13.09 -16.82 17.13
N ILE A 190 14.35 -16.40 17.05
CA ILE A 190 15.24 -16.25 18.21
C ILE A 190 15.65 -14.79 18.36
N SER A 191 15.68 -14.27 19.59
CA SER A 191 16.14 -12.91 19.85
C SER A 191 17.64 -12.74 19.55
N LYS A 192 17.96 -11.59 18.97
CA LYS A 192 19.32 -11.17 18.62
C LYS A 192 20.08 -10.64 19.84
N GLU A 193 21.33 -10.24 19.64
CA GLU A 193 22.21 -9.66 20.68
C GLU A 193 21.62 -8.41 21.36
N ASP A 194 20.88 -7.60 20.61
CA ASP A 194 20.16 -6.42 21.13
C ASP A 194 18.79 -6.78 21.76
N GLY A 195 18.52 -8.07 21.97
CA GLY A 195 17.27 -8.58 22.51
C GLY A 195 16.09 -8.49 21.55
N THR A 196 16.27 -8.04 20.31
CA THR A 196 15.17 -7.90 19.35
C THR A 196 14.82 -9.20 18.65
N PHE A 197 13.55 -9.38 18.31
CA PHE A 197 13.07 -10.47 17.46
C PHE A 197 12.04 -9.92 16.46
N THR A 198 11.83 -10.62 15.35
CA THR A 198 10.84 -10.19 14.33
C THR A 198 10.25 -11.40 13.63
N PHE A 199 8.93 -11.49 13.61
CA PHE A 199 8.18 -12.34 12.70
C PHE A 199 7.90 -11.56 11.42
N GLN A 200 8.36 -12.07 10.29
CA GLN A 200 8.21 -11.39 9.01
C GLN A 200 6.88 -11.76 8.35
N SER A 201 6.27 -10.77 7.68
CA SER A 201 5.13 -11.00 6.78
C SER A 201 3.98 -11.83 7.40
N LEU A 202 3.53 -11.49 8.61
CA LEU A 202 2.37 -12.13 9.23
C LEU A 202 1.06 -11.64 8.59
N PRO A 203 0.23 -12.51 8.00
CA PRO A 203 -1.09 -12.15 7.52
C PRO A 203 -1.99 -11.59 8.64
N SER A 204 -3.05 -10.88 8.28
CA SER A 204 -4.06 -10.45 9.26
C SER A 204 -4.73 -11.67 9.90
N GLY A 205 -4.65 -11.77 11.23
CA GLY A 205 -5.18 -12.91 11.97
C GLY A 205 -4.94 -12.77 13.48
N LYS A 206 -5.36 -13.79 14.24
CA LYS A 206 -5.09 -13.87 15.68
C LYS A 206 -3.88 -14.77 15.91
N TYR A 207 -2.97 -14.30 16.76
CA TYR A 207 -1.73 -15.01 17.06
C TYR A 207 -1.52 -15.10 18.57
N ALA A 208 -0.91 -16.20 19.01
CA ALA A 208 -0.35 -16.35 20.34
C ALA A 208 1.16 -16.56 20.21
N VAL A 209 1.93 -15.90 21.08
CA VAL A 209 3.38 -16.03 21.14
C VAL A 209 3.76 -16.61 22.50
N VAL A 210 4.57 -17.68 22.48
CA VAL A 210 5.12 -18.31 23.69
C VAL A 210 6.65 -18.21 23.62
N SER A 211 7.28 -17.78 24.71
CA SER A 211 8.74 -17.67 24.80
C SER A 211 9.36 -18.86 25.55
N LYS A 212 10.50 -19.37 25.06
CA LYS A 212 11.40 -20.30 25.76
C LYS A 212 12.73 -19.61 26.02
N LEU A 213 13.15 -19.59 27.29
CA LEU A 213 14.48 -19.10 27.66
C LEU A 213 15.59 -20.04 27.16
N PRO A 214 16.79 -19.53 26.85
CA PRO A 214 17.96 -20.35 26.58
C PRO A 214 18.20 -21.35 27.73
N GLU A 215 18.67 -22.55 27.41
CA GLU A 215 18.93 -23.59 28.43
C GLU A 215 20.04 -23.19 29.42
N ASP A 216 20.95 -22.31 28.99
CA ASP A 216 22.04 -21.78 29.81
C ASP A 216 21.61 -20.63 30.75
N PHE A 217 20.32 -20.24 30.75
CA PHE A 217 19.81 -19.16 31.59
C PHE A 217 19.34 -19.72 32.95
N PRO A 218 19.88 -19.25 34.10
CA PRO A 218 19.44 -19.72 35.40
C PRO A 218 17.97 -19.34 35.65
N GLN A 219 17.18 -20.31 36.16
CA GLN A 219 15.78 -20.13 36.55
C GLN A 219 15.63 -19.38 37.88
#